data_AF-A0AAF0E934-F1
#
_entry.id   AF-A0AAF0E934-F1
#
_cell.length_a   1.000
_cell.length_b   1.000
_cell.length_c   1.000
_cell.angle_alpha   90.00
_cell.angle_beta   90.00
_cell.angle_gamma   90.00
#
_symmetry.space_group_name_H-M   'P 1'
#
loop_
_entity.id
_entity.type
_entity.pdbx_description
1 polymer ?
#
loop_
_entity_poly.entity_id
_entity_poly.type
_entity_poly.pdbx_seq_one_letter_code
_entity_poly.pdbx_strand_id
1 'polypeptide(L)'
;MEPATPRGRLRWTQRNSYAPTAWIDVPDAPEGCTLHLLYTLPPSTFFDPFTARPSLPVRDVHVLGPVNLENMPGWATEPRLASQIENAPPTWWESAPKSRAPCTGAECEHTALLLDLAQGGEVRVPLHVRYARATFTDTRVTTVPKGHAWLDRAADAWQRALAPWLATPTAPQALLADAPIALSVCAPHAPAGGDVMDTTALLPPSHAHWHTQLQALLGTSTVHAQRIALPHETSAAIPVGDAALAAPVLLTTIAAVWLATLWLIRCVWRAI
;
A
#
# COMPACT_ATOMS: atom_id res chain seq x y z
N MET A 1 -28.61 -16.83 -12.68
CA MET A 1 -27.45 -16.26 -13.38
C MET A 1 -26.23 -16.94 -12.78
N GLU A 2 -25.64 -17.88 -13.52
CA GLU A 2 -24.45 -18.62 -13.06
C GLU A 2 -23.25 -17.65 -13.07
N PRO A 3 -22.46 -17.53 -11.99
CA PRO A 3 -21.30 -16.66 -12.00
C PRO A 3 -20.30 -17.21 -13.02
N ALA A 4 -19.96 -16.40 -14.03
CA ALA A 4 -18.93 -16.73 -14.99
C ALA A 4 -17.65 -17.15 -14.26
N THR A 5 -17.07 -18.28 -14.64
CA THR A 5 -15.82 -18.77 -14.04
C THR A 5 -14.76 -17.68 -14.20
N PRO A 6 -14.14 -17.19 -13.11
CA PRO A 6 -13.16 -16.12 -13.22
C PRO A 6 -11.99 -16.61 -14.08
N ARG A 7 -11.69 -15.87 -15.15
CA ARG A 7 -10.48 -16.08 -15.95
C ARG A 7 -9.44 -15.07 -15.49
N GLY A 8 -8.24 -15.56 -15.22
CA GLY A 8 -7.18 -14.78 -14.60
C GLY A 8 -7.07 -14.99 -13.09
N ARG A 9 -5.91 -14.63 -12.53
CA ARG A 9 -5.56 -14.86 -11.13
C ARG A 9 -4.68 -13.74 -10.61
N LEU A 10 -4.96 -13.26 -9.40
CA LEU A 10 -4.06 -12.41 -8.65
C LEU A 10 -3.21 -13.24 -7.67
N ARG A 11 -1.91 -13.00 -7.65
CA ARG A 11 -0.95 -13.56 -6.68
C ARG A 11 0.02 -12.47 -6.20
N TRP A 12 0.67 -12.71 -5.07
CA TRP A 12 1.56 -11.74 -4.43
C TRP A 12 2.99 -12.26 -4.32
N THR A 13 3.97 -11.37 -4.49
CA THR A 13 5.34 -11.59 -4.02
C THR A 13 5.72 -10.51 -3.02
N GLN A 14 6.57 -10.86 -2.05
CA GLN A 14 6.95 -9.96 -0.94
C GLN A 14 5.71 -9.42 -0.20
N ARG A 15 4.68 -10.25 -0.02
CA ARG A 15 3.38 -9.86 0.57
C ARG A 15 3.55 -9.14 1.91
N ASN A 16 4.41 -9.64 2.80
CA ASN A 16 4.62 -9.10 4.14
C ASN A 16 5.71 -7.99 4.17
N SER A 17 5.88 -7.26 3.07
CA SER A 17 6.86 -6.18 2.91
C SER A 17 6.14 -4.85 2.75
N TYR A 18 6.82 -3.73 3.02
CA TYR A 18 6.37 -2.40 2.64
C TYR A 18 6.36 -2.16 1.13
N ALA A 19 6.90 -3.10 0.33
CA ALA A 19 6.91 -3.06 -1.12
C ALA A 19 6.39 -4.38 -1.74
N PRO A 20 5.11 -4.75 -1.55
CA PRO A 20 4.55 -5.95 -2.14
C PRO A 20 4.40 -5.76 -3.66
N THR A 21 4.48 -6.85 -4.42
CA THR A 21 4.21 -6.83 -5.86
C THR A 21 3.02 -7.72 -6.17
N ALA A 22 2.00 -7.15 -6.80
CA ALA A 22 0.88 -7.88 -7.36
C ALA A 22 1.29 -8.48 -8.71
N TRP A 23 0.93 -9.74 -8.93
CA TRP A 23 1.08 -10.45 -10.19
C TRP A 23 -0.31 -10.86 -10.64
N ILE A 24 -0.73 -10.39 -11.80
CA ILE A 24 -2.11 -10.50 -12.27
C ILE A 24 -2.07 -11.16 -13.65
N ASP A 25 -2.62 -12.37 -13.73
CA ASP A 25 -2.85 -13.03 -15.01
C ASP A 25 -4.09 -12.43 -15.65
N VAL A 26 -3.92 -11.66 -16.72
CA VAL A 26 -5.00 -10.98 -17.44
C VAL A 26 -5.37 -11.79 -18.70
N PRO A 27 -6.65 -12.14 -18.91
CA PRO A 27 -7.07 -12.82 -20.13
C PRO A 27 -6.92 -11.91 -21.36
N ASP A 28 -6.74 -12.52 -22.53
CA ASP A 28 -6.71 -11.78 -23.80
C ASP A 28 -8.05 -11.10 -24.09
N ALA A 29 -7.97 -9.94 -24.75
CA ALA A 29 -9.15 -9.29 -25.31
C ALA A 29 -9.54 -9.91 -26.66
N PRO A 30 -10.83 -9.83 -27.05
CA PRO A 30 -11.25 -10.15 -28.42
C PRO A 30 -10.50 -9.31 -29.46
N GLU A 31 -10.39 -9.83 -30.68
CA GLU A 31 -9.77 -9.10 -31.80
C GLU A 31 -10.47 -7.75 -32.04
N GLY A 32 -9.66 -6.69 -32.23
CA GLY A 32 -10.17 -5.34 -32.48
C GLY A 32 -10.58 -4.55 -31.23
N CYS A 33 -10.40 -5.10 -30.04
CA CYS A 33 -10.61 -4.39 -28.77
C CYS A 33 -9.28 -3.96 -28.13
N THR A 34 -9.29 -2.87 -27.37
CA THR A 34 -8.18 -2.52 -26.47
C THR A 34 -8.37 -3.20 -25.11
N LEU A 35 -7.27 -3.65 -24.52
CA LEU A 35 -7.28 -4.34 -23.23
C LEU A 35 -6.79 -3.38 -22.15
N HIS A 36 -7.59 -3.23 -21.10
CA HIS A 36 -7.18 -2.51 -19.90
C HIS A 36 -7.29 -3.38 -18.66
N LEU A 37 -6.50 -3.08 -17.64
CA LEU A 37 -6.66 -3.63 -16.30
C LEU A 37 -6.99 -2.50 -15.33
N LEU A 38 -8.18 -2.56 -14.74
CA LEU A 38 -8.58 -1.68 -13.65
C LEU A 38 -8.20 -2.33 -12.31
N TYR A 39 -7.39 -1.64 -11.53
CA TYR A 39 -6.89 -2.12 -10.25
C TYR A 39 -7.11 -1.09 -9.14
N THR A 40 -8.02 -1.37 -8.22
CA THR A 40 -8.43 -0.46 -7.15
C THR A 40 -7.58 -0.65 -5.90
N LEU A 41 -7.01 0.45 -5.41
CA LEU A 41 -6.10 0.46 -4.26
C LEU A 41 -6.82 1.02 -3.02
N PRO A 42 -6.66 0.36 -1.85
CA PRO A 42 -7.13 0.87 -0.56
C PRO A 42 -6.21 1.98 -0.05
N PRO A 43 -6.62 2.75 0.98
CA PRO A 43 -5.84 3.85 1.53
C PRO A 43 -4.45 3.42 2.02
N SER A 44 -4.33 2.18 2.50
CA SER A 44 -3.09 1.60 3.03
C SER A 44 -2.01 1.33 1.98
N THR A 45 -2.34 1.36 0.69
CA THR A 45 -1.37 1.05 -0.38
C THR A 45 -1.43 2.07 -1.50
N PHE A 46 -0.29 2.28 -2.15
CA PHE A 46 -0.19 3.16 -3.31
C PHE A 46 0.74 2.58 -4.36
N PHE A 47 0.61 3.09 -5.57
CA PHE A 47 1.55 2.89 -6.66
C PHE A 47 2.41 4.13 -6.81
N ASP A 48 3.73 3.95 -6.82
CA ASP A 48 4.68 5.03 -7.05
C ASP A 48 5.01 5.12 -8.56
N PRO A 49 4.44 6.09 -9.30
CA PRO A 49 4.68 6.17 -10.75
C PRO A 49 6.13 6.53 -11.13
N PHE A 50 6.97 6.94 -10.17
CA PHE A 50 8.35 7.36 -10.43
C PHE A 50 9.34 6.21 -10.29
N THR A 51 9.19 5.39 -9.25
CA THR A 51 10.10 4.28 -8.98
C THR A 51 9.56 2.95 -9.49
N ALA A 52 8.24 2.83 -9.61
CA ALA A 52 7.58 1.60 -9.97
C ALA A 52 7.28 1.58 -11.47
N ARG A 53 7.78 0.54 -12.16
CA ARG A 53 7.48 0.30 -13.57
C ARG A 53 6.77 -1.05 -13.68
N PRO A 54 5.50 -1.07 -14.12
CA PRO A 54 4.86 -2.32 -14.44
C PRO A 54 5.64 -3.02 -15.56
N SER A 55 5.68 -4.35 -15.52
CA SER A 55 6.30 -5.10 -16.62
C SER A 55 5.42 -5.09 -17.85
N LEU A 56 6.00 -5.43 -19.00
CA LEU A 56 5.23 -5.89 -20.15
C LEU A 56 4.18 -6.93 -19.69
N PRO A 57 2.96 -6.93 -20.26
CA PRO A 57 2.53 -6.23 -21.48
C PRO A 57 1.98 -4.80 -21.28
N VAL A 58 2.23 -4.13 -20.15
CA VAL A 58 1.73 -2.77 -19.88
C VAL A 58 2.38 -1.74 -20.82
N ARG A 59 1.55 -0.94 -21.49
CA ARG A 59 1.94 0.17 -22.37
C ARG A 59 1.94 1.51 -21.64
N ASP A 60 0.86 1.77 -20.91
CA ASP A 60 0.67 3.02 -20.17
C ASP A 60 -0.05 2.77 -18.84
N VAL A 61 0.11 3.72 -17.92
CA VAL A 61 -0.46 3.69 -16.57
C VAL A 61 -1.19 4.98 -16.31
N HIS A 62 -2.51 4.92 -16.17
CA HIS A 62 -3.31 6.05 -15.73
C HIS A 62 -3.66 5.89 -14.25
N VAL A 63 -3.24 6.84 -13.44
CA VAL A 63 -3.61 6.88 -12.01
C VAL A 63 -4.89 7.71 -11.85
N LEU A 64 -5.90 7.09 -11.24
CA LEU A 64 -7.16 7.71 -10.85
C LEU A 64 -7.08 8.10 -9.38
N GLY A 65 -7.25 9.39 -9.11
CA GLY A 65 -7.17 9.98 -7.78
C GLY A 65 -5.78 10.50 -7.39
N PRO A 66 -5.66 11.09 -6.18
CA PRO A 66 -4.44 11.77 -5.75
C PRO A 66 -3.34 10.78 -5.38
N VAL A 67 -2.15 10.96 -5.96
CA VAL A 67 -0.93 10.28 -5.53
C VAL A 67 -0.23 11.16 -4.51
N ASN A 68 -0.45 10.87 -3.22
CA ASN A 68 0.30 11.51 -2.15
C ASN A 68 1.06 10.44 -1.38
N LEU A 69 2.37 10.34 -1.58
CA LEU A 69 3.19 9.23 -1.08
C LEU A 69 3.47 9.35 0.44
N GLU A 70 3.40 10.56 0.98
CA GLU A 70 3.83 10.90 2.34
C GLU A 70 2.68 10.87 3.36
N ASN A 71 1.44 10.94 2.90
CA ASN A 71 0.30 11.02 3.80
C ASN A 71 0.00 9.67 4.48
N MET A 72 -0.35 9.72 5.77
CA MET A 72 -0.84 8.54 6.49
C MET A 72 -2.31 8.25 6.11
N PRO A 73 -2.78 6.99 6.23
CA PRO A 73 -4.20 6.69 6.21
C PRO A 73 -4.97 7.57 7.21
N GLY A 74 -6.11 8.13 6.80
CA GLY A 74 -6.91 9.10 7.57
C GLY A 74 -6.67 10.58 7.20
N TRP A 75 -5.69 10.89 6.36
CA TRP A 75 -5.31 12.27 6.01
C TRP A 75 -6.45 13.11 5.42
N ALA A 76 -7.35 12.50 4.63
CA ALA A 76 -8.41 13.23 3.93
C ALA A 76 -9.63 13.50 4.82
N THR A 77 -9.66 12.89 6.01
CA THR A 77 -10.73 13.05 7.01
C THR A 77 -10.32 13.95 8.18
N GLU A 78 -9.03 14.20 8.38
CA GLU A 78 -8.51 15.07 9.44
C GLU A 78 -8.29 16.49 8.89
N PRO A 79 -9.11 17.50 9.26
CA PRO A 79 -9.06 18.83 8.66
C PRO A 79 -7.71 19.53 8.84
N ARG A 80 -6.99 19.25 9.93
CA ARG A 80 -5.65 19.78 10.18
C ARG A 80 -4.60 19.19 9.24
N LEU A 81 -4.72 17.92 8.87
CA LEU A 81 -3.80 17.28 7.92
C LEU A 81 -4.15 17.69 6.50
N ALA A 82 -5.44 17.69 6.15
CA ALA A 82 -5.93 18.15 4.85
C ALA A 82 -5.45 19.57 4.51
N SER A 83 -5.57 20.52 5.46
CA SER A 83 -5.10 21.90 5.28
C SER A 83 -3.57 22.06 5.23
N GLN A 84 -2.78 21.16 5.83
CA GLN A 84 -1.32 21.17 5.71
C GLN A 84 -0.84 20.68 4.33
N ILE A 85 -1.56 19.74 3.73
CA ILE A 85 -1.27 19.18 2.40
C ILE A 85 -1.52 20.21 1.29
N GLU A 86 -2.57 21.03 1.44
CA GLU A 86 -2.88 22.09 0.47
C GLU A 86 -1.81 23.20 0.45
N ASN A 87 -1.20 23.47 1.60
CA ASN A 87 -0.21 24.54 1.80
C ASN A 87 1.24 24.09 1.60
N ALA A 88 1.53 22.79 1.60
CA ALA A 88 2.85 22.29 1.26
C ALA A 88 3.09 22.46 -0.26
N PRO A 89 4.19 23.12 -0.66
CA PRO A 89 4.59 23.12 -2.06
C PRO A 89 4.81 21.67 -2.49
N PRO A 90 4.33 21.28 -3.69
CA PRO A 90 4.58 19.95 -4.20
C PRO A 90 6.09 19.71 -4.18
N THR A 91 6.49 18.57 -3.65
CA THR A 91 7.88 18.16 -3.76
C THR A 91 8.27 18.05 -5.23
N TRP A 92 9.55 18.21 -5.55
CA TRP A 92 10.01 18.32 -6.95
C TRP A 92 9.63 17.12 -7.84
N TRP A 93 9.30 15.98 -7.23
CA TRP A 93 8.81 14.79 -7.93
C TRP A 93 7.29 14.77 -8.15
N GLU A 94 6.46 15.57 -7.45
CA GLU A 94 4.99 15.63 -7.62
C GLU A 94 4.57 16.38 -8.91
N SER A 95 5.31 16.26 -10.00
CA SER A 95 5.22 17.06 -11.25
C SER A 95 3.87 16.96 -12.00
N ALA A 96 2.85 16.32 -11.43
CA ALA A 96 1.49 16.40 -11.92
C ALA A 96 0.90 17.78 -11.61
N PRO A 97 0.25 18.46 -12.56
CA PRO A 97 -0.49 19.68 -12.25
C PRO A 97 -1.54 19.36 -11.17
N LYS A 98 -1.57 20.16 -10.09
CA LYS A 98 -2.66 20.20 -9.09
C LYS A 98 -3.95 20.67 -9.80
N SER A 99 -4.50 19.81 -10.65
CA SER A 99 -5.74 20.02 -11.37
C SER A 99 -6.80 19.18 -10.68
N ARG A 100 -7.55 19.84 -9.79
CA ARG A 100 -8.98 19.66 -9.47
C ARG A 100 -9.21 20.06 -8.02
N ALA A 101 -10.42 20.57 -7.76
CA ALA A 101 -10.87 20.94 -6.43
C ALA A 101 -10.43 19.90 -5.38
N PRO A 102 -10.01 20.33 -4.18
CA PRO A 102 -9.55 19.42 -3.14
C PRO A 102 -10.63 18.39 -2.86
N CYS A 103 -10.27 17.12 -3.06
CA CYS A 103 -11.11 16.01 -2.65
C CYS A 103 -10.93 15.85 -1.14
N THR A 104 -12.01 16.02 -0.38
CA THR A 104 -12.07 15.82 1.06
C THR A 104 -13.01 14.66 1.39
N GLY A 105 -12.68 13.85 2.40
CA GLY A 105 -13.47 12.67 2.76
C GLY A 105 -12.69 11.37 2.60
N ALA A 106 -13.18 10.29 3.21
CA ALA A 106 -12.49 8.99 3.25
C ALA A 106 -12.32 8.36 1.85
N GLU A 107 -13.23 8.66 0.94
CA GLU A 107 -13.19 8.27 -0.46
C GLU A 107 -11.95 8.82 -1.17
N CYS A 108 -11.47 10.01 -0.80
CA CYS A 108 -10.33 10.66 -1.45
C CYS A 108 -8.97 10.03 -1.12
N GLU A 109 -8.93 9.11 -0.16
CA GLU A 109 -7.74 8.31 0.14
C GLU A 109 -7.60 7.09 -0.78
N HIS A 110 -8.67 6.77 -1.51
CA HIS A 110 -8.70 5.64 -2.42
C HIS A 110 -8.23 6.06 -3.81
N THR A 111 -7.36 5.25 -4.39
CA THR A 111 -6.85 5.45 -5.75
C THR A 111 -7.13 4.22 -6.58
N ALA A 112 -7.07 4.35 -7.91
CA ALA A 112 -7.10 3.20 -8.81
C ALA A 112 -6.08 3.37 -9.92
N LEU A 113 -5.65 2.27 -10.50
CA LEU A 113 -4.81 2.23 -11.68
C LEU A 113 -5.65 1.71 -12.83
N LEU A 114 -5.57 2.38 -13.96
CA LEU A 114 -6.00 1.86 -15.25
C LEU A 114 -4.75 1.61 -16.09
N LEU A 115 -4.40 0.35 -16.27
CA LEU A 115 -3.24 -0.06 -17.07
C LEU A 115 -3.70 -0.34 -18.48
N ASP A 116 -3.09 0.30 -19.48
CA ASP A 116 -3.26 -0.05 -20.89
C ASP A 116 -2.35 -1.24 -21.23
N LEU A 117 -2.92 -2.30 -21.79
CA LEU A 117 -2.21 -3.55 -22.05
C LEU A 117 -2.11 -3.82 -23.54
N ALA A 118 -0.92 -4.23 -23.99
CA ALA A 118 -0.70 -4.60 -25.38
C ALA A 118 -1.45 -5.88 -25.79
N GLN A 119 -1.60 -6.80 -24.83
CA GLN A 119 -2.21 -8.12 -24.97
C GLN A 119 -2.46 -8.70 -23.57
N GLY A 120 -3.15 -9.83 -23.48
CA GLY A 120 -3.26 -10.58 -22.24
C GLY A 120 -1.91 -11.17 -21.80
N GLY A 121 -1.90 -11.68 -20.58
CA GLY A 121 -0.72 -12.26 -19.95
C GLY A 121 -0.50 -11.75 -18.55
N GLU A 122 0.70 -12.02 -18.04
CA GLU A 122 1.04 -11.73 -16.66
C GLU A 122 1.52 -10.28 -16.49
N VAL A 123 0.79 -9.52 -15.69
CA VAL A 123 1.08 -8.12 -15.36
C VAL A 123 1.64 -8.02 -13.95
N ARG A 124 2.76 -7.31 -13.79
CA ARG A 124 3.36 -7.02 -12.49
C ARG A 124 3.06 -5.60 -12.08
N VAL A 125 2.44 -5.43 -10.92
CA VAL A 125 2.18 -4.12 -10.32
C VAL A 125 2.96 -4.01 -9.00
N PRO A 126 4.15 -3.40 -9.00
CA PRO A 126 4.85 -3.04 -7.77
C PRO A 126 4.05 -2.01 -6.98
N LEU A 127 3.82 -2.27 -5.70
CA LEU A 127 3.09 -1.39 -4.79
C LEU A 127 3.96 -1.01 -3.60
N HIS A 128 3.51 -0.01 -2.87
CA HIS A 128 4.03 0.39 -1.58
C HIS A 128 2.91 0.40 -0.53
N VAL A 129 3.26 0.06 0.71
CA VAL A 129 2.36 0.12 1.86
C VAL A 129 2.70 1.36 2.67
N ARG A 130 1.68 2.13 3.04
CA ARG A 130 1.82 3.26 3.96
C ARG A 130 2.11 2.78 5.36
N TYR A 131 2.88 3.57 6.10
CA TYR A 131 3.07 3.35 7.52
C TYR A 131 1.74 3.54 8.27
N ALA A 132 1.34 2.51 9.02
CA ALA A 132 0.31 2.65 10.04
C ALA A 132 0.94 3.09 11.36
N ARG A 133 0.20 3.79 12.21
CA ARG A 133 0.63 4.03 13.60
C ARG A 133 0.49 2.76 14.41
N ALA A 134 1.44 2.52 15.31
CA ALA A 134 1.28 1.52 16.36
C ALA A 134 0.08 1.91 17.24
N THR A 135 -0.95 1.07 17.29
CA THR A 135 -2.03 1.20 18.25
C THR A 135 -1.56 0.58 19.57
N PHE A 136 -1.28 1.44 20.56
CA PHE A 136 -0.92 1.02 21.90
C PHE A 136 -2.04 0.17 22.50
N THR A 137 -1.77 -1.12 22.72
CA THR A 137 -2.51 -1.90 23.72
C THR A 137 -1.76 -1.74 25.03
N ASP A 138 -2.39 -1.05 25.97
CA ASP A 138 -1.86 -0.70 27.29
C ASP A 138 -1.54 -1.97 28.10
N THR A 139 -0.32 -2.51 27.94
CA THR A 139 0.18 -3.56 28.82
C THR A 139 0.60 -2.91 30.13
N ARG A 140 -0.33 -2.90 31.09
CA ARG A 140 -0.13 -2.48 32.48
C ARG A 140 1.18 -3.02 33.05
N VAL A 141 2.12 -2.13 33.31
CA VAL A 141 3.36 -2.43 34.04
C VAL A 141 3.03 -2.56 35.53
N THR A 142 3.18 -3.76 36.08
CA THR A 142 3.13 -4.01 37.53
C THR A 142 4.53 -3.96 38.13
N THR A 143 4.67 -3.28 39.26
CA THR A 143 5.91 -3.11 40.03
C THR A 143 6.15 -4.27 40.99
N VAL A 144 7.40 -4.74 41.12
CA VAL A 144 7.85 -5.62 42.23
C VAL A 144 9.37 -5.43 42.51
N PRO A 145 9.95 -5.93 43.63
CA PRO A 145 10.78 -5.16 44.57
C PRO A 145 12.29 -5.51 44.53
N LYS A 146 13.06 -4.83 45.40
CA LYS A 146 14.54 -4.76 45.44
C LYS A 146 15.25 -5.99 46.03
N GLY A 147 16.46 -6.28 45.52
CA GLY A 147 17.50 -7.10 46.19
C GLY A 147 18.55 -7.74 45.25
N HIS A 148 19.85 -7.49 45.45
CA HIS A 148 21.05 -7.74 44.60
C HIS A 148 21.08 -8.94 43.61
N ALA A 149 20.45 -8.76 42.46
CA ALA A 149 20.50 -9.55 41.22
C ALA A 149 20.54 -8.61 39.99
N TRP A 150 21.29 -7.49 40.06
CA TRP A 150 21.06 -6.35 39.15
C TRP A 150 21.52 -6.59 37.70
N LEU A 151 22.51 -7.46 37.46
CA LEU A 151 22.99 -7.80 36.12
C LEU A 151 22.05 -8.79 35.42
N ASP A 152 21.67 -9.88 36.09
CA ASP A 152 20.68 -10.82 35.55
C ASP A 152 19.30 -10.16 35.45
N ARG A 153 18.94 -9.28 36.38
CA ARG A 153 17.71 -8.47 36.25
C ARG A 153 17.82 -7.37 35.22
N ALA A 154 19.00 -6.84 34.94
CA ALA A 154 19.18 -5.92 33.83
C ALA A 154 19.05 -6.68 32.52
N ALA A 155 19.66 -7.85 32.39
CA ALA A 155 19.52 -8.72 31.22
C ALA A 155 18.07 -9.18 31.03
N ASP A 156 17.38 -9.62 32.08
CA ASP A 156 15.97 -10.00 32.04
C ASP A 156 15.04 -8.80 31.83
N ALA A 157 15.29 -7.66 32.47
CA ALA A 157 14.51 -6.43 32.22
C ALA A 157 14.76 -5.92 30.81
N TRP A 158 15.96 -6.10 30.27
CA TRP A 158 16.31 -5.75 28.91
C TRP A 158 15.68 -6.72 27.93
N GLN A 159 15.72 -8.03 28.17
CA GLN A 159 14.99 -9.02 27.38
C GLN A 159 13.48 -8.82 27.45
N ARG A 160 12.90 -8.44 28.60
CA ARG A 160 11.46 -8.12 28.70
C ARG A 160 11.10 -6.78 28.08
N ALA A 161 11.99 -5.79 28.11
CA ALA A 161 11.82 -4.52 27.39
C ALA A 161 12.02 -4.70 25.87
N LEU A 162 12.85 -5.66 25.46
CA LEU A 162 13.13 -6.03 24.08
C LEU A 162 12.23 -7.17 23.56
N ALA A 163 11.46 -7.87 24.41
CA ALA A 163 10.54 -8.91 23.94
C ALA A 163 9.42 -8.32 23.07
N PRO A 164 8.82 -7.15 23.41
CA PRO A 164 7.98 -6.38 22.50
C PRO A 164 8.72 -5.85 21.26
N TRP A 165 10.06 -5.79 21.28
CA TRP A 165 10.90 -5.45 20.12
C TRP A 165 11.10 -6.63 19.16
N LEU A 166 11.28 -7.84 19.70
CA LEU A 166 11.47 -9.08 18.93
C LEU A 166 10.18 -9.54 18.27
N ALA A 167 9.04 -9.30 18.91
CA ALA A 167 7.74 -9.39 18.27
C ALA A 167 7.50 -8.10 17.49
N THR A 168 8.00 -7.98 16.26
CA THR A 168 7.69 -6.82 15.40
C THR A 168 6.18 -6.70 15.28
N PRO A 169 5.52 -5.71 15.92
CA PRO A 169 4.07 -5.63 15.87
C PRO A 169 3.67 -5.45 14.41
N THR A 170 2.89 -6.38 13.88
CA THR A 170 2.38 -6.29 12.52
C THR A 170 0.92 -5.87 12.56
N ALA A 171 0.53 -4.96 11.68
CA ALA A 171 -0.88 -4.66 11.44
C ALA A 171 -1.31 -5.28 10.12
N PRO A 172 -2.47 -5.95 10.04
CA PRO A 172 -3.03 -6.37 8.76
C PRO A 172 -3.36 -5.13 7.93
N GLN A 173 -2.67 -4.95 6.81
CA GLN A 173 -2.93 -3.91 5.81
C GLN A 173 -3.64 -4.55 4.62
N ALA A 174 -4.75 -3.97 4.18
CA ALA A 174 -5.37 -4.38 2.93
C ALA A 174 -4.42 -4.06 1.77
N LEU A 175 -4.27 -4.99 0.82
CA LEU A 175 -3.42 -4.81 -0.36
C LEU A 175 -4.22 -4.52 -1.63
N LEU A 176 -5.54 -4.69 -1.59
CA LEU A 176 -6.48 -4.35 -2.65
C LEU A 176 -7.82 -3.92 -2.05
N ALA A 177 -8.56 -3.08 -2.77
CA ALA A 177 -9.89 -2.64 -2.34
C ALA A 177 -10.98 -3.56 -2.90
N ASP A 178 -10.87 -3.95 -4.17
CA ASP A 178 -11.76 -4.90 -4.83
C ASP A 178 -10.97 -5.78 -5.82
N ALA A 179 -11.62 -6.81 -6.36
CA ALA A 179 -11.07 -7.65 -7.40
C ALA A 179 -10.62 -6.81 -8.61
N PRO A 180 -9.38 -6.99 -9.12
CA PRO A 180 -8.99 -6.37 -10.37
C PRO A 180 -9.95 -6.78 -11.49
N ILE A 181 -10.17 -5.87 -12.44
CA ILE A 181 -11.11 -6.08 -13.54
C ILE A 181 -10.37 -5.92 -14.85
N ALA A 182 -10.33 -6.97 -15.67
CA ALA A 182 -9.91 -6.89 -17.05
C ALA A 182 -11.04 -6.28 -17.88
N LEU A 183 -10.72 -5.23 -18.64
CA LEU A 183 -11.66 -4.51 -19.48
C LEU A 183 -11.27 -4.68 -20.93
N SER A 184 -12.19 -5.18 -21.76
CA SER A 184 -12.06 -5.11 -23.22
C SER A 184 -12.93 -3.96 -23.72
N VAL A 185 -12.28 -2.94 -24.28
CA VAL A 185 -12.95 -1.75 -24.81
C VAL A 185 -12.98 -1.89 -26.33
N CYS A 186 -14.18 -2.08 -26.87
CA CYS A 186 -14.38 -2.41 -28.27
C CYS A 186 -15.16 -1.30 -28.98
N ALA A 187 -15.01 -1.22 -30.31
CA ALA A 187 -15.87 -0.37 -31.11
C ALA A 187 -17.36 -0.73 -30.89
N PRO A 188 -18.28 0.24 -31.00
CA PRO A 188 -19.71 -0.03 -30.89
C PRO A 188 -20.13 -1.17 -31.83
N HIS A 189 -20.77 -2.20 -31.29
CA HIS A 189 -21.29 -3.38 -32.02
C HIS A 189 -20.25 -4.44 -32.44
N ALA A 190 -19.02 -4.40 -31.93
CA ALA A 190 -18.10 -5.51 -32.10
C ALA A 190 -18.61 -6.77 -31.35
N PRO A 191 -18.54 -7.96 -31.96
CA PRO A 191 -18.86 -9.20 -31.26
C PRO A 191 -17.76 -9.49 -30.25
N ALA A 192 -18.05 -9.28 -28.96
CA ALA A 192 -17.16 -9.63 -27.87
C ALA A 192 -17.76 -10.77 -27.04
N GLY A 193 -16.91 -11.70 -26.61
CA GLY A 193 -17.29 -12.91 -25.87
C GLY A 193 -17.63 -12.67 -24.38
N GLY A 194 -18.21 -11.52 -24.02
CA GLY A 194 -18.53 -11.16 -22.65
C GLY A 194 -19.70 -10.18 -22.53
N ASP A 195 -20.21 -10.00 -21.31
CA ASP A 195 -21.35 -9.12 -21.06
C ASP A 195 -20.94 -7.66 -21.20
N VAL A 196 -21.77 -6.87 -21.89
CA VAL A 196 -21.63 -5.41 -21.94
C VAL A 196 -21.89 -4.87 -20.54
N MET A 197 -20.96 -4.09 -20.01
CA MET A 197 -21.03 -3.57 -18.66
C MET A 197 -21.18 -2.06 -18.68
N ASP A 198 -22.10 -1.56 -17.85
CA ASP A 198 -22.21 -0.15 -17.52
C ASP A 198 -20.95 0.29 -16.75
N THR A 199 -20.27 1.30 -17.25
CA THR A 199 -19.02 1.82 -16.66
C THR A 199 -19.25 2.43 -15.28
N THR A 200 -20.48 2.80 -14.93
CA THR A 200 -20.84 3.26 -13.57
C THR A 200 -20.73 2.14 -12.53
N ALA A 201 -20.84 0.89 -12.95
CA ALA A 201 -20.74 -0.29 -12.08
C ALA A 201 -19.30 -0.84 -11.96
N LEU A 202 -18.33 -0.25 -12.67
CA LEU A 202 -16.93 -0.72 -12.67
C LEU A 202 -16.18 -0.34 -11.40
N LEU A 203 -16.46 0.84 -10.84
CA LEU A 203 -15.80 1.33 -9.65
C LEU A 203 -16.64 1.00 -8.41
N PRO A 204 -16.04 0.47 -7.33
CA PRO A 204 -16.74 0.31 -6.08
C PRO A 204 -17.12 1.69 -5.49
N PRO A 205 -18.06 1.75 -4.53
CA PRO A 205 -18.55 3.01 -3.96
C PRO A 205 -17.44 3.94 -3.46
N SER A 206 -16.36 3.40 -2.88
CA SER A 206 -15.18 4.15 -2.41
C SER A 206 -14.45 4.91 -3.53
N HIS A 207 -14.60 4.48 -4.79
CA HIS A 207 -13.92 5.05 -5.96
C HIS A 207 -14.88 5.72 -6.94
N ALA A 208 -16.19 5.69 -6.68
CA ALA A 208 -17.22 6.13 -7.63
C ALA A 208 -17.05 7.59 -8.09
N HIS A 209 -16.46 8.45 -7.26
CA HIS A 209 -16.16 9.84 -7.60
C HIS A 209 -15.12 10.00 -8.73
N TRP A 210 -14.36 8.95 -9.06
CA TRP A 210 -13.44 8.93 -10.20
C TRP A 210 -14.10 8.47 -11.51
N HIS A 211 -15.39 8.15 -11.50
CA HIS A 211 -16.10 7.64 -12.67
C HIS A 211 -15.97 8.55 -13.89
N THR A 212 -16.11 9.87 -13.75
CA THR A 212 -15.96 10.81 -14.87
C THR A 212 -14.56 10.77 -15.49
N GLN A 213 -13.51 10.58 -14.67
CA GLN A 213 -12.14 10.45 -15.17
C GLN A 213 -11.92 9.10 -15.86
N LEU A 214 -12.44 8.02 -15.28
CA LEU A 214 -12.41 6.69 -15.91
C LEU A 214 -13.14 6.71 -17.26
N GLN A 215 -14.34 7.29 -17.31
CA GLN A 215 -15.14 7.41 -18.53
C GLN A 215 -14.41 8.21 -19.61
N ALA A 216 -13.71 9.28 -19.23
CA ALA A 216 -12.91 10.07 -20.17
C ALA A 216 -11.76 9.26 -20.79
N LEU A 217 -11.18 8.31 -20.03
CA LEU A 217 -10.10 7.44 -20.52
C LEU A 217 -10.64 6.29 -21.39
N LEU A 218 -11.79 5.71 -21.03
CA LEU A 218 -12.41 4.61 -21.77
C LEU A 218 -13.16 5.08 -23.04
N GLY A 219 -13.55 6.36 -23.10
CA GLY A 219 -14.28 6.94 -24.22
C GLY A 219 -15.74 6.49 -24.30
N THR A 220 -16.34 6.58 -25.49
CA THR A 220 -17.74 6.21 -25.77
C THR A 220 -17.90 4.78 -26.31
N SER A 221 -16.92 3.93 -26.03
CA SER A 221 -16.82 2.56 -26.54
C SER A 221 -17.68 1.58 -25.74
N THR A 222 -17.92 0.39 -26.29
CA THR A 222 -18.58 -0.70 -25.55
C THR A 222 -17.54 -1.36 -24.65
N VAL A 223 -17.83 -1.49 -23.36
CA VAL A 223 -16.91 -2.06 -22.37
C VAL A 223 -17.42 -3.43 -21.95
N HIS A 224 -16.57 -4.43 -22.09
CA HIS A 224 -16.76 -5.76 -21.54
C HIS A 224 -15.83 -5.92 -20.36
N ALA A 225 -16.33 -6.48 -19.27
CA ALA A 225 -15.58 -6.56 -18.03
C ALA A 225 -15.51 -7.99 -17.52
N GLN A 226 -14.35 -8.37 -17.01
CA GLN A 226 -14.11 -9.66 -16.40
C GLN A 226 -13.37 -9.47 -15.08
N ARG A 227 -13.97 -9.97 -14.00
CA ARG A 227 -13.33 -9.96 -12.67
C ARG A 227 -12.24 -11.02 -12.59
N ILE A 228 -11.08 -10.64 -12.08
CA ILE A 228 -9.95 -11.51 -11.82
C ILE A 228 -10.18 -12.27 -10.50
N ALA A 229 -9.85 -13.56 -10.47
CA ALA A 229 -9.95 -14.35 -9.25
C ALA A 229 -9.01 -13.81 -8.16
N LEU A 230 -9.57 -13.61 -6.96
CA LEU A 230 -8.81 -13.19 -5.80
C LEU A 230 -8.10 -14.38 -5.14
N PRO A 231 -6.89 -14.17 -4.59
CA PRO A 231 -6.29 -15.13 -3.67
C PRO A 231 -7.11 -15.20 -2.36
N HIS A 232 -6.90 -16.27 -1.59
CA HIS A 232 -7.56 -16.44 -0.29
C HIS A 232 -7.22 -15.31 0.70
N GLU A 233 -6.05 -14.69 0.54
CA GLU A 233 -5.56 -13.62 1.39
C GLU A 233 -5.35 -12.33 0.61
N THR A 234 -6.11 -11.29 0.97
CA THR A 234 -6.10 -9.96 0.32
C THR A 234 -5.46 -8.87 1.19
N SER A 235 -5.01 -9.24 2.38
CA SER A 235 -4.30 -8.38 3.33
C SER A 235 -2.91 -8.95 3.63
N ALA A 236 -2.02 -8.15 4.21
CA ALA A 236 -0.70 -8.58 4.65
C ALA A 236 -0.39 -8.07 6.05
N ALA A 237 0.34 -8.87 6.83
CA ALA A 237 0.85 -8.47 8.13
C ALA A 237 2.10 -7.62 7.92
N ILE A 238 1.94 -6.30 7.85
CA ILE A 238 3.04 -5.37 7.60
C ILE A 238 3.59 -4.91 8.95
N PRO A 239 4.93 -4.92 9.13
CA PRO A 239 5.57 -4.35 10.31
C PRO A 239 5.03 -2.96 10.61
N VAL A 240 4.90 -2.62 11.88
CA VAL A 240 4.51 -1.29 12.32
C VAL A 240 5.67 -0.70 13.09
N GLY A 241 6.17 0.46 12.62
CA GLY A 241 7.13 1.24 13.38
C GLY A 241 6.41 1.89 14.57
N ASP A 242 6.78 1.52 15.78
CA ASP A 242 6.32 2.22 16.97
C ASP A 242 7.25 3.40 17.27
N ALA A 243 6.80 4.60 16.89
CA ALA A 243 7.54 5.84 17.12
C ALA A 243 7.73 6.14 18.61
N ALA A 244 6.89 5.63 19.51
CA ALA A 244 7.10 5.76 20.94
C ALA A 244 8.34 4.98 21.40
N LEU A 245 8.80 4.00 20.61
CA LEU A 245 10.04 3.28 20.85
C LEU A 245 11.28 4.02 20.35
N ALA A 246 11.15 5.16 19.65
CA ALA A 246 12.31 5.93 19.17
C ALA A 246 13.19 6.44 20.33
N ALA A 247 12.57 6.91 21.42
CA ALA A 247 13.30 7.39 22.60
C ALA A 247 14.07 6.26 23.32
N PRO A 248 13.48 5.10 23.66
CA PRO A 248 14.23 4.01 24.27
C PRO A 248 15.29 3.43 23.33
N VAL A 249 15.11 3.44 22.00
CA VAL A 249 16.18 3.08 21.03
C VAL A 249 17.37 3.99 21.14
N LEU A 250 17.11 5.29 21.14
CA LEU A 250 18.16 6.28 21.23
C LEU A 250 18.93 6.10 22.56
N LEU A 251 18.20 5.94 23.66
CA LEU A 251 18.80 5.73 24.98
C LEU A 251 19.61 4.44 25.09
N THR A 252 19.09 3.32 24.54
CA THR A 252 19.82 2.04 24.54
C THR A 252 21.06 2.09 23.65
N THR A 253 20.97 2.73 22.49
CA THR A 253 22.11 2.94 21.59
C THR A 253 23.18 3.80 22.27
N ILE A 254 22.78 4.90 22.91
CA ILE A 254 23.68 5.75 23.70
C ILE A 254 24.34 4.95 24.83
N ALA A 255 23.57 4.20 25.61
CA ALA A 255 24.09 3.39 26.71
C ALA A 255 25.09 2.34 26.24
N ALA A 256 24.81 1.65 25.12
CA ALA A 256 25.71 0.68 24.51
C ALA A 256 27.03 1.34 24.07
N VAL A 257 26.96 2.52 23.43
CA VAL A 257 28.14 3.30 23.03
C VAL A 257 28.96 3.71 24.25
N TRP A 258 28.33 4.17 25.33
CA TRP A 258 29.02 4.52 26.58
C TRP A 258 29.72 3.32 27.21
N LEU A 259 29.04 2.18 27.29
CA LEU A 259 29.63 0.95 27.84
C LEU A 259 30.82 0.46 27.01
N ALA A 260 30.70 0.47 25.68
CA ALA A 260 31.79 0.13 24.78
C ALA A 260 32.98 1.07 24.96
N THR A 261 32.72 2.37 25.11
CA THR A 261 33.76 3.39 25.34
C THR A 261 34.48 3.18 26.67
N LEU A 262 33.74 2.95 27.75
CA LEU A 262 34.32 2.65 29.07
C LEU A 262 35.14 1.36 29.07
N TRP A 263 34.67 0.34 28.36
CA TRP A 263 35.40 -0.91 28.21
C TRP A 263 36.71 -0.70 27.44
N LEU A 264 36.68 0.09 26.38
CA LEU A 264 37.86 0.43 25.58
C LEU A 264 38.88 1.24 26.39
N ILE A 265 38.44 2.25 27.16
CA ILE A 265 39.31 3.01 28.08
C ILE A 265 39.97 2.07 29.10
N ARG A 266 39.21 1.14 29.67
CA ARG A 266 39.73 0.16 30.62
C ARG A 266 40.76 -0.80 30.00
N CYS A 267 40.57 -1.19 28.75
CA CYS A 267 41.55 -2.01 28.03
C CYS A 267 42.85 -1.25 27.77
N VAL A 268 42.76 0.02 27.36
CA VAL A 268 43.93 0.88 27.16
C VAL A 268 44.69 1.11 28.47
N TRP A 269 43.99 1.42 29.56
CA TRP A 269 44.60 1.63 30.89
C TRP A 269 45.22 0.38 31.51
N ARG A 270 44.84 -0.83 31.07
CA ARG A 270 45.48 -2.08 31.51
C ARG A 270 46.69 -2.46 30.67
N ALA A 271 46.85 -1.85 29.50
CA ALA A 271 47.96 -2.11 28.58
C ALA A 271 49.15 -1.14 28.79
N ILE A 272 48.95 -0.07 29.57
CA ILE A 272 49.95 0.89 30.03
C ILE A 272 50.39 0.50 31.45
#